data_AF-A0A6G3QYI8-F1
#
_entry.id   AF-A0A6G3QYI8-F1
#
_cell.length_a   1.000
_cell.length_b   1.000
_cell.length_c   1.000
_cell.angle_alpha   90.00
_cell.angle_beta   90.00
_cell.angle_gamma   90.00
#
_symmetry.space_group_name_H-M   'P 1'
#
loop_
_entity.id
_entity.type
_entity.pdbx_description
1 polymer ?
#
loop_
_entity_poly.entity_id
_entity_poly.type
_entity_poly.pdbx_seq_one_letter_code
_entity_poly.pdbx_strand_id
1 'polypeptide(L)'
;MLAIRNRRRKAVALATAAVLAGLTAPALTAGTATATTTTAAPHAAAYDDAYYDDAAGKTGDALKDALHTIISDQTKLSYSAVWDALKVTDQDPGNSNNVILLYSGISRSKSLNGGDTGDWNREHVWAKSHGGFGTSTGPGTDIHHLRPSDVRVNSVRGNKDFDNGGSAFTDSGGSLTDSDSFEPRDAVKGDVARMIFYMAVRYEGTDGWPDLEVNGQVNNGSNPYMGKLSVLKAWHQEDPPDAFEKRRNDVIHDSFQHNRNPFIDHPEWVESIW
;
A
#
# COMPACT_ATOMS: atom_id res chain seq x y z
N MET A 1 72.53 38.51 56.69
CA MET A 1 73.43 38.17 55.58
C MET A 1 72.56 38.05 54.33
N LEU A 2 72.69 39.01 53.39
CA LEU A 2 72.21 39.12 51.99
C LEU A 2 70.80 38.58 51.61
N ALA A 3 69.97 39.19 50.76
CA ALA A 3 69.72 40.53 50.23
C ALA A 3 68.44 40.38 49.36
N ILE A 4 67.51 41.33 49.44
CA ILE A 4 66.29 41.43 48.60
C ILE A 4 66.67 41.60 47.12
N ARG A 5 65.95 40.98 46.17
CA ARG A 5 65.68 41.60 44.85
C ARG A 5 64.58 40.92 44.02
N ASN A 6 63.58 41.74 43.68
CA ASN A 6 62.59 41.61 42.62
C ASN A 6 63.16 41.09 41.28
N ARG A 7 62.37 40.29 40.55
CA ARG A 7 62.47 40.25 39.07
C ARG A 7 61.11 40.40 38.39
N ARG A 8 61.10 41.38 37.50
CA ARG A 8 60.07 41.71 36.51
C ARG A 8 60.01 40.66 35.39
N ARG A 9 58.80 40.49 34.85
CA ARG A 9 58.35 40.25 33.45
C ARG A 9 59.37 39.66 32.46
N LYS A 10 58.91 38.69 31.67
CA LYS A 10 58.60 38.86 30.23
C LYS A 10 57.97 37.57 29.67
N ALA A 11 56.79 37.71 29.06
CA ALA A 11 56.15 36.66 28.28
C ALA A 11 56.95 36.41 27.00
N VAL A 12 57.21 35.14 26.69
CA VAL A 12 57.79 34.71 25.42
C VAL A 12 56.62 34.21 24.57
N ALA A 13 56.38 34.90 23.46
CA ALA A 13 55.45 34.48 22.42
C ALA A 13 56.09 33.33 21.63
N LEU A 14 55.40 32.19 21.53
CA LEU A 14 55.75 31.12 20.60
C LEU A 14 54.84 31.26 19.37
N ALA A 15 55.44 31.64 18.24
CA ALA A 15 54.76 31.66 16.95
C ALA A 15 54.75 30.24 16.37
N THR A 16 53.57 29.66 16.18
CA THR A 16 53.37 28.44 15.39
C THR A 16 53.02 28.84 13.96
N ALA A 17 53.94 28.57 13.03
CA ALA A 17 53.67 28.66 11.60
C ALA A 17 52.96 27.36 11.16
N ALA A 18 51.69 27.47 10.76
CA ALA A 18 50.97 26.39 10.09
C ALA A 18 51.26 26.46 8.58
N VAL A 19 51.91 25.42 8.05
CA VAL A 19 52.09 25.23 6.61
C VAL A 19 50.76 24.71 6.04
N LEU A 20 50.05 25.52 5.27
CA LEU A 20 48.92 25.08 4.45
C LEU A 20 49.47 24.40 3.19
N ALA A 21 49.40 23.07 3.12
CA ALA A 21 49.55 22.35 1.87
C ALA A 21 48.22 22.42 1.10
N GLY A 22 48.21 23.13 -0.03
CA GLY A 22 47.06 23.17 -0.94
C GLY A 22 46.89 21.84 -1.66
N LEU A 23 45.84 21.10 -1.32
CA LEU A 23 45.36 19.96 -2.09
C LEU A 23 44.29 20.47 -3.07
N THR A 24 44.65 20.59 -4.35
CA THR A 24 43.68 20.81 -5.42
C THR A 24 43.00 19.49 -5.76
N ALA A 25 41.72 19.35 -5.45
CA ALA A 25 40.90 18.24 -5.93
C ALA A 25 40.60 18.43 -7.43
N PRO A 26 40.69 17.38 -8.27
CA PRO A 26 40.25 17.48 -9.65
C PRO A 26 38.73 17.56 -9.69
N ALA A 27 38.20 18.52 -10.45
CA ALA A 27 36.77 18.61 -10.73
C ALA A 27 36.38 17.44 -11.65
N LEU A 28 35.55 16.53 -11.14
CA LEU A 28 34.88 15.51 -11.95
C LEU A 28 33.77 16.20 -12.75
N THR A 29 33.97 16.34 -14.05
CA THR A 29 32.91 16.71 -15.00
C THR A 29 31.89 15.58 -15.06
N ALA A 30 30.68 15.81 -14.56
CA ALA A 30 29.56 14.90 -14.71
C ALA A 30 29.23 14.73 -16.20
N GLY A 31 29.46 13.53 -16.74
CA GLY A 31 28.97 13.15 -18.06
C GLY A 31 27.45 13.12 -18.03
N THR A 32 26.82 13.84 -18.95
CA THR A 32 25.37 13.76 -19.19
C THR A 32 25.00 12.32 -19.53
N ALA A 33 24.33 11.64 -18.60
CA ALA A 33 23.71 10.35 -18.87
C ALA A 33 22.56 10.57 -19.86
N THR A 34 22.76 10.16 -21.10
CA THR A 34 21.67 9.99 -22.07
C THR A 34 20.71 8.94 -21.51
N ALA A 35 19.52 9.38 -21.12
CA ALA A 35 18.43 8.50 -20.75
C ALA A 35 18.01 7.68 -21.96
N THR A 36 18.33 6.39 -21.96
CA THR A 36 17.74 5.43 -22.89
C THR A 36 16.29 5.25 -22.47
N THR A 37 15.36 5.92 -23.15
CA THR A 37 13.93 5.64 -23.05
C THR A 37 13.68 4.22 -23.53
N THR A 38 13.62 3.27 -22.60
CA THR A 38 13.01 1.97 -22.85
C THR A 38 11.53 2.23 -23.09
N THR A 39 11.09 2.05 -24.34
CA THR A 39 9.67 2.05 -24.70
C THR A 39 8.95 1.02 -23.84
N ALA A 40 8.13 1.51 -22.89
CA ALA A 40 7.16 0.69 -22.18
C ALA A 40 6.25 0.01 -23.21
N ALA A 41 5.93 -1.25 -22.97
CA ALA A 41 4.88 -1.96 -23.69
C ALA A 41 3.58 -1.14 -23.64
N PRO A 42 2.74 -1.18 -24.69
CA PRO A 42 1.52 -0.39 -24.72
C PRO A 42 0.68 -0.73 -23.49
N HIS A 43 0.42 0.27 -22.66
CA HIS A 43 -0.58 0.20 -21.61
C HIS A 43 -1.89 -0.21 -22.29
N ALA A 44 -2.49 -1.32 -21.85
CA ALA A 44 -3.82 -1.69 -22.29
C ALA A 44 -4.72 -0.46 -22.13
N ALA A 45 -5.52 -0.17 -23.15
CA ALA A 45 -6.35 1.02 -23.23
C ALA A 45 -7.16 1.21 -21.95
N ALA A 46 -7.41 2.48 -21.59
CA ALA A 46 -8.43 2.82 -20.60
C ALA A 46 -9.66 1.94 -20.87
N TYR A 47 -10.13 1.23 -19.84
CA TYR A 47 -11.33 0.41 -19.97
C TYR A 47 -12.47 1.30 -20.47
N ASP A 48 -13.21 0.79 -21.46
CA ASP A 48 -14.23 1.53 -22.20
C ASP A 48 -15.26 2.13 -21.23
N ASP A 49 -15.62 3.41 -21.46
CA ASP A 49 -16.65 4.15 -20.69
C ASP A 49 -17.93 3.31 -20.54
N ALA A 50 -18.21 2.42 -21.49
CA ALA A 50 -19.35 1.51 -21.49
C ALA A 50 -19.49 0.63 -20.22
N TYR A 51 -18.38 0.20 -19.59
CA TYR A 51 -18.45 -0.61 -18.36
C TYR A 51 -19.06 0.18 -17.20
N TYR A 52 -18.89 1.50 -17.20
CA TYR A 52 -19.35 2.41 -16.14
C TYR A 52 -20.45 3.37 -16.58
N ASP A 53 -21.14 3.12 -17.70
CA ASP A 53 -22.19 3.99 -18.23
C ASP A 53 -23.26 4.33 -17.18
N ASP A 54 -23.65 3.34 -16.35
CA ASP A 54 -24.65 3.52 -15.31
C ASP A 54 -24.16 4.37 -14.12
N ALA A 55 -22.85 4.62 -13.99
CA ALA A 55 -22.26 5.50 -12.98
C ALA A 55 -22.03 6.93 -13.50
N ALA A 56 -22.07 7.14 -14.81
CA ALA A 56 -21.70 8.42 -15.44
C ALA A 56 -22.52 9.60 -14.89
N GLY A 57 -21.81 10.64 -14.42
CA GLY A 57 -22.40 11.89 -13.93
C GLY A 57 -23.11 11.80 -12.57
N LYS A 58 -23.10 10.64 -11.91
CA LYS A 58 -23.65 10.48 -10.55
C LYS A 58 -22.62 10.90 -9.49
N THR A 59 -23.10 11.23 -8.30
CA THR A 59 -22.29 11.55 -7.11
C THR A 59 -22.99 11.05 -5.84
N GLY A 60 -22.28 11.00 -4.71
CA GLY A 60 -22.81 10.56 -3.41
C GLY A 60 -23.38 9.14 -3.47
N ASP A 61 -24.46 8.91 -2.72
CA ASP A 61 -25.14 7.61 -2.64
C ASP A 61 -25.55 7.08 -4.01
N ALA A 62 -26.01 7.95 -4.92
CA ALA A 62 -26.41 7.53 -6.27
C ALA A 62 -25.24 6.95 -7.09
N LEU A 63 -24.02 7.48 -6.90
CA LEU A 63 -22.81 6.92 -7.51
C LEU A 63 -22.41 5.62 -6.81
N LYS A 64 -22.46 5.60 -5.48
CA LYS A 64 -22.15 4.41 -4.68
C LYS A 64 -23.04 3.22 -5.08
N ASP A 65 -24.36 3.41 -5.12
CA ASP A 65 -25.35 2.39 -5.52
C ASP A 65 -25.13 1.89 -6.96
N ALA A 66 -24.81 2.80 -7.87
CA ALA A 66 -24.55 2.46 -9.27
C ALA A 66 -23.29 1.59 -9.40
N LEU A 67 -22.21 2.00 -8.74
CA LEU A 67 -20.96 1.24 -8.73
C LEU A 67 -21.14 -0.12 -8.04
N HIS A 68 -21.84 -0.19 -6.91
CA HIS A 68 -22.20 -1.44 -6.25
C HIS A 68 -22.88 -2.40 -7.23
N THR A 69 -23.91 -1.91 -7.93
CA THR A 69 -24.63 -2.70 -8.93
C THR A 69 -23.68 -3.23 -10.02
N ILE A 70 -22.84 -2.37 -10.60
CA ILE A 70 -21.89 -2.72 -11.66
C ILE A 70 -20.91 -3.81 -11.19
N ILE A 71 -20.28 -3.61 -10.03
CA ILE A 71 -19.22 -4.51 -9.54
C ILE A 71 -19.77 -5.71 -8.77
N SER A 72 -21.09 -5.76 -8.55
CA SER A 72 -21.76 -6.86 -7.86
C SER A 72 -21.74 -8.16 -8.66
N ASP A 73 -21.77 -8.06 -9.98
CA ASP A 73 -21.64 -9.20 -10.88
C ASP A 73 -20.17 -9.62 -10.94
N GLN A 74 -19.84 -10.70 -10.24
CA GLN A 74 -18.49 -11.23 -10.18
C GLN A 74 -18.46 -12.75 -10.10
N THR A 75 -17.45 -13.33 -10.72
CA THR A 75 -17.08 -14.73 -10.51
C THR A 75 -16.50 -14.90 -9.11
N LYS A 76 -16.99 -15.90 -8.39
CA LYS A 76 -16.59 -16.20 -7.02
C LYS A 76 -15.51 -17.27 -7.02
N LEU A 77 -14.36 -16.96 -6.42
CA LEU A 77 -13.29 -17.94 -6.23
C LEU A 77 -13.51 -18.78 -4.98
N SER A 78 -13.04 -20.03 -5.01
CA SER A 78 -12.84 -20.79 -3.77
C SER A 78 -11.62 -20.27 -3.03
N TYR A 79 -11.57 -20.47 -1.71
CA TYR A 79 -10.42 -20.03 -0.93
C TYR A 79 -9.10 -20.62 -1.43
N SER A 80 -9.09 -21.89 -1.86
CA SER A 80 -7.89 -22.52 -2.41
C SER A 80 -7.44 -21.87 -3.72
N ALA A 81 -8.38 -21.49 -4.59
CA ALA A 81 -8.07 -20.84 -5.87
C ALA A 81 -7.43 -19.45 -5.70
N VAL A 82 -7.69 -18.78 -4.57
CA VAL A 82 -7.05 -17.49 -4.24
C VAL A 82 -5.52 -17.59 -4.27
N TRP A 83 -4.93 -18.72 -3.84
CA TRP A 83 -3.46 -18.87 -3.90
C TRP A 83 -2.92 -18.75 -5.31
N ASP A 84 -3.59 -19.37 -6.27
CA ASP A 84 -3.13 -19.36 -7.66
C ASP A 84 -3.42 -18.02 -8.32
N ALA A 85 -4.53 -17.37 -7.96
CA ALA A 85 -4.83 -16.01 -8.38
C ALA A 85 -3.74 -15.02 -7.90
N LEU A 86 -3.39 -15.03 -6.61
CA LEU A 86 -2.38 -14.12 -6.05
C LEU A 86 -0.98 -14.29 -6.64
N LYS A 87 -0.63 -15.52 -7.06
CA LYS A 87 0.62 -15.77 -7.80
C LYS A 87 0.65 -15.07 -9.16
N VAL A 88 -0.49 -14.75 -9.75
CA VAL A 88 -0.59 -14.07 -11.05
C VAL A 88 -0.76 -12.57 -10.86
N THR A 89 -1.71 -12.16 -10.04
CA THR A 89 -2.07 -10.75 -9.81
C THR A 89 -0.92 -9.97 -9.20
N ASP A 90 -0.20 -10.57 -8.25
CA ASP A 90 0.85 -9.89 -7.49
C ASP A 90 2.26 -10.34 -7.92
N GLN A 91 2.39 -10.97 -9.09
CA GLN A 91 3.67 -11.39 -9.66
C GLN A 91 4.66 -10.22 -9.73
N ASP A 92 5.88 -10.44 -9.22
CA ASP A 92 6.97 -9.48 -9.32
C ASP A 92 7.37 -9.26 -10.79
N PRO A 93 7.31 -8.01 -11.30
CA PRO A 93 7.70 -7.71 -12.68
C PRO A 93 9.20 -7.94 -12.95
N GLY A 94 10.05 -7.87 -11.91
CA GLY A 94 11.48 -8.15 -12.00
C GLY A 94 11.83 -9.63 -11.86
N ASN A 95 10.89 -10.47 -11.37
CA ASN A 95 11.09 -11.91 -11.21
C ASN A 95 9.77 -12.67 -11.22
N SER A 96 9.43 -13.31 -12.34
CA SER A 96 8.16 -14.03 -12.52
C SER A 96 7.97 -15.24 -11.60
N ASN A 97 9.02 -15.70 -10.91
CA ASN A 97 8.92 -16.76 -9.91
C ASN A 97 8.49 -16.25 -8.54
N ASN A 98 8.42 -14.93 -8.36
CA ASN A 98 8.09 -14.27 -7.11
C ASN A 98 6.75 -13.51 -7.17
N VAL A 99 6.23 -13.18 -6.00
CA VAL A 99 5.18 -12.17 -5.78
C VAL A 99 5.76 -11.02 -4.95
N ILE A 100 5.22 -9.81 -5.12
CA ILE A 100 5.49 -8.66 -4.25
C ILE A 100 4.57 -8.71 -3.05
N LEU A 101 5.13 -8.74 -1.84
CA LEU A 101 4.35 -8.73 -0.60
C LEU A 101 3.88 -7.31 -0.30
N LEU A 102 2.58 -7.13 -0.05
CA LEU A 102 1.92 -5.83 0.05
C LEU A 102 2.66 -4.86 0.99
N TYR A 103 2.69 -5.20 2.28
CA TYR A 103 3.15 -4.29 3.32
C TYR A 103 4.68 -4.19 3.41
N SER A 104 5.42 -5.26 3.13
CA SER A 104 6.88 -5.25 3.23
C SER A 104 7.58 -4.84 1.93
N GLY A 105 6.91 -4.92 0.78
CA GLY A 105 7.49 -4.68 -0.54
C GLY A 105 8.51 -5.74 -0.99
N ILE A 106 8.71 -6.80 -0.20
CA ILE A 106 9.67 -7.86 -0.48
C ILE A 106 9.18 -8.68 -1.67
N SER A 107 10.06 -9.02 -2.63
CA SER A 107 9.74 -10.07 -3.60
C SER A 107 10.12 -11.44 -3.07
N ARG A 108 9.12 -12.33 -3.03
CA ARG A 108 9.21 -13.65 -2.40
C ARG A 108 8.72 -14.74 -3.34
N SER A 109 9.39 -15.89 -3.31
CA SER A 109 9.02 -17.05 -4.13
C SER A 109 7.54 -17.38 -4.00
N LYS A 110 6.89 -17.63 -5.15
CA LYS A 110 5.52 -18.13 -5.24
C LYS A 110 5.33 -19.46 -4.49
N SER A 111 6.39 -20.22 -4.28
CA SER A 111 6.37 -21.50 -3.56
C SER A 111 6.48 -21.36 -2.04
N LEU A 112 6.85 -20.19 -1.52
CA LEU A 112 6.90 -19.91 -0.08
C LEU A 112 5.55 -19.39 0.41
N ASN A 113 4.46 -20.02 -0.03
CA ASN A 113 3.10 -19.65 0.35
C ASN A 113 2.61 -20.63 1.43
N GLY A 114 2.26 -20.13 2.60
CA GLY A 114 2.07 -21.00 3.76
C GLY A 114 1.77 -20.24 5.05
N GLY A 115 2.26 -20.77 6.15
CA GLY A 115 2.02 -20.25 7.50
C GLY A 115 3.28 -20.12 8.35
N ASP A 116 4.44 -20.50 7.82
CA ASP A 116 5.70 -20.47 8.56
C ASP A 116 6.36 -19.08 8.46
N THR A 117 7.31 -18.82 9.37
CA THR A 117 8.13 -17.61 9.28
C THR A 117 8.97 -17.66 8.01
N GLY A 118 8.88 -16.60 7.20
CA GLY A 118 9.52 -16.55 5.88
C GLY A 118 8.60 -16.95 4.73
N ASP A 119 7.41 -17.50 5.02
CA ASP A 119 6.34 -17.64 4.04
C ASP A 119 5.56 -16.34 3.86
N TRP A 120 4.81 -16.27 2.77
CA TRP A 120 3.71 -15.33 2.63
C TRP A 120 2.36 -16.04 2.78
N ASN A 121 1.39 -15.30 3.31
CA ASN A 121 0.01 -15.75 3.42
C ASN A 121 -0.95 -14.74 2.77
N ARG A 122 -2.23 -15.12 2.74
CA ARG A 122 -3.32 -14.28 2.24
C ARG A 122 -3.67 -13.26 3.31
N GLU A 123 -3.36 -12.00 3.04
CA GLU A 123 -3.82 -10.86 3.81
C GLU A 123 -5.22 -10.48 3.36
N HIS A 124 -6.13 -10.36 4.33
CA HIS A 124 -7.46 -9.82 4.14
C HIS A 124 -7.40 -8.32 4.47
N VAL A 125 -7.08 -7.46 3.49
CA VAL A 125 -6.95 -6.00 3.72
C VAL A 125 -8.19 -5.44 4.43
N TRP A 126 -9.40 -5.83 4.04
CA TRP A 126 -10.53 -5.72 4.97
C TRP A 126 -10.50 -6.88 5.98
N ALA A 127 -10.23 -6.58 7.26
CA ALA A 127 -10.14 -7.64 8.27
C ALA A 127 -11.50 -8.36 8.43
N LYS A 128 -11.51 -9.68 8.27
CA LYS A 128 -12.73 -10.52 8.37
C LYS A 128 -13.54 -10.31 9.64
N SER A 129 -12.88 -10.01 10.77
CA SER A 129 -13.56 -9.77 12.04
C SER A 129 -14.42 -8.50 12.04
N HIS A 130 -14.13 -7.53 11.16
CA HIS A 130 -14.93 -6.32 10.96
C HIS A 130 -16.04 -6.62 9.96
N GLY A 131 -17.12 -7.26 10.43
CA GLY A 131 -18.24 -7.72 9.60
C GLY A 131 -18.46 -9.23 9.60
N GLY A 132 -17.58 -9.99 10.24
CA GLY A 132 -17.84 -11.39 10.59
C GLY A 132 -17.98 -12.35 9.41
N PHE A 133 -17.32 -12.08 8.29
CA PHE A 133 -17.39 -12.96 7.11
C PHE A 133 -16.33 -14.07 7.14
N GLY A 134 -16.68 -15.20 6.52
CA GLY A 134 -15.84 -16.39 6.45
C GLY A 134 -14.81 -16.35 5.32
N THR A 135 -14.43 -17.53 4.83
CA THR A 135 -13.56 -17.70 3.65
C THR A 135 -14.17 -18.64 2.61
N SER A 136 -15.45 -18.99 2.74
CA SER A 136 -16.11 -19.89 1.79
C SER A 136 -16.27 -19.26 0.41
N THR A 137 -16.68 -17.99 0.35
CA THR A 137 -16.89 -17.21 -0.87
C THR A 137 -17.15 -15.73 -0.50
N GLY A 138 -17.32 -14.87 -1.52
CA GLY A 138 -17.75 -13.48 -1.34
C GLY A 138 -16.62 -12.63 -0.80
N PRO A 139 -16.84 -11.76 0.21
CA PRO A 139 -15.79 -10.89 0.73
C PRO A 139 -14.60 -11.69 1.27
N GLY A 140 -14.81 -12.93 1.71
CA GLY A 140 -13.74 -13.80 2.19
C GLY A 140 -12.76 -14.31 1.12
N THR A 141 -13.11 -14.18 -0.15
CA THR A 141 -12.35 -14.71 -1.30
C THR A 141 -12.15 -13.68 -2.41
N ASP A 142 -12.56 -12.43 -2.17
CA ASP A 142 -12.47 -11.35 -3.16
C ASP A 142 -11.03 -10.85 -3.29
N ILE A 143 -10.42 -11.17 -4.43
CA ILE A 143 -9.05 -10.82 -4.73
C ILE A 143 -8.88 -9.35 -5.10
N HIS A 144 -9.90 -8.51 -5.13
CA HIS A 144 -9.64 -7.06 -5.15
C HIS A 144 -8.97 -6.61 -3.86
N HIS A 145 -9.30 -7.20 -2.71
CA HIS A 145 -8.73 -6.84 -1.41
C HIS A 145 -7.76 -7.89 -0.80
N LEU A 146 -7.78 -9.13 -1.29
CA LEU A 146 -6.85 -10.16 -0.83
C LEU A 146 -5.47 -9.96 -1.46
N ARG A 147 -4.42 -9.87 -0.64
CA ARG A 147 -3.04 -9.62 -1.11
C ARG A 147 -2.06 -10.62 -0.49
N PRO A 148 -0.92 -10.94 -1.12
CA PRO A 148 0.14 -11.67 -0.45
C PRO A 148 0.83 -10.77 0.58
N SER A 149 1.04 -11.27 1.79
CA SER A 149 1.75 -10.56 2.86
C SER A 149 2.70 -11.50 3.58
N ASP A 150 3.80 -10.98 4.10
CA ASP A 150 4.68 -11.75 4.97
C ASP A 150 3.90 -12.21 6.21
N VAL A 151 4.02 -13.47 6.60
CA VAL A 151 3.25 -14.05 7.72
C VAL A 151 3.40 -13.23 9.02
N ARG A 152 4.61 -12.74 9.32
CA ARG A 152 4.86 -11.93 10.54
C ARG A 152 4.27 -10.55 10.40
N VAL A 153 4.40 -9.92 9.24
CA VAL A 153 3.83 -8.58 8.99
C VAL A 153 2.31 -8.64 9.04
N ASN A 154 1.70 -9.67 8.43
CA ASN A 154 0.27 -9.92 8.54
C ASN A 154 -0.16 -10.14 10.00
N SER A 155 0.60 -10.91 10.78
CA SER A 155 0.32 -11.07 12.21
C SER A 155 0.40 -9.76 13.00
N VAL A 156 1.30 -8.84 12.64
CA VAL A 156 1.42 -7.52 13.28
C VAL A 156 0.23 -6.62 12.92
N ARG A 157 -0.21 -6.67 11.65
CA ARG A 157 -1.41 -5.98 11.19
C ARG A 157 -2.65 -6.49 11.94
N GLY A 158 -2.80 -7.80 12.04
CA GLY A 158 -3.90 -8.43 12.76
C GLY A 158 -5.26 -8.00 12.21
N ASN A 159 -6.08 -7.39 13.07
CA ASN A 159 -7.37 -6.80 12.69
C ASN A 159 -7.41 -5.29 12.94
N LYS A 160 -6.26 -4.63 13.02
CA LYS A 160 -6.22 -3.18 13.27
C LYS A 160 -6.89 -2.42 12.14
N ASP A 161 -7.52 -1.30 12.51
CA ASP A 161 -8.03 -0.33 11.55
C ASP A 161 -6.85 0.37 10.84
N PHE A 162 -7.12 1.00 9.69
CA PHE A 162 -6.12 1.82 9.00
C PHE A 162 -6.21 3.29 9.46
N ASP A 163 -5.10 3.80 9.99
CA ASP A 163 -4.82 5.20 10.37
C ASP A 163 -3.28 5.39 10.31
N ASN A 164 -2.80 6.60 10.60
CA ASN A 164 -1.37 6.85 10.81
C ASN A 164 -0.94 6.08 12.06
N GLY A 165 -0.07 5.11 11.86
CA GLY A 165 0.35 4.19 12.91
C GLY A 165 1.27 4.88 13.90
N GLY A 166 2.08 4.09 14.59
CA GLY A 166 3.07 4.62 15.52
C GLY A 166 4.49 4.27 15.10
N SER A 167 4.94 3.10 15.52
CA SER A 167 6.34 2.71 15.43
C SER A 167 6.58 1.72 14.30
N ALA A 168 7.78 1.79 13.72
CA ALA A 168 8.27 0.77 12.81
C ALA A 168 8.47 -0.56 13.55
N PHE A 169 8.45 -1.66 12.80
CA PHE A 169 8.67 -3.01 13.32
C PHE A 169 9.51 -3.82 12.32
N THR A 170 9.97 -5.00 12.74
CA THR A 170 10.85 -5.84 11.91
C THR A 170 10.17 -6.21 10.60
N ASP A 171 10.91 -6.12 9.50
CA ASP A 171 10.46 -6.47 8.14
C ASP A 171 9.26 -5.66 7.63
N SER A 172 8.95 -4.51 8.24
CA SER A 172 7.75 -3.73 7.92
C SER A 172 7.77 -3.04 6.56
N GLY A 173 8.92 -2.95 5.89
CA GLY A 173 9.07 -2.25 4.61
C GLY A 173 8.76 -0.75 4.67
N GLY A 174 8.73 -0.17 5.87
CA GLY A 174 8.28 1.21 6.11
C GLY A 174 6.88 1.30 6.72
N SER A 175 6.14 0.19 6.82
CA SER A 175 4.86 0.18 7.53
C SER A 175 5.05 0.46 9.03
N LEU A 176 4.07 1.13 9.63
CA LEU A 176 4.05 1.50 11.05
C LEU A 176 2.84 0.86 11.73
N THR A 177 2.91 0.71 13.05
CA THR A 177 1.80 0.20 13.84
C THR A 177 1.81 0.75 15.26
N ASP A 178 0.64 0.82 15.87
CA ASP A 178 0.45 1.05 17.29
C ASP A 178 -0.57 0.05 17.87
N SER A 179 -1.27 0.43 18.94
CA SER A 179 -2.22 -0.43 19.65
C SER A 179 -3.41 -0.83 18.81
N ASP A 180 -3.87 0.04 17.92
CA ASP A 180 -5.19 0.00 17.31
C ASP A 180 -5.19 0.28 15.82
N SER A 181 -4.06 0.76 15.28
CA SER A 181 -3.92 1.12 13.89
C SER A 181 -2.68 0.53 13.22
N PHE A 182 -2.82 0.40 11.90
CA PHE A 182 -1.75 0.02 10.99
C PHE A 182 -1.65 1.04 9.87
N GLU A 183 -0.43 1.50 9.60
CA GLU A 183 -0.10 2.35 8.45
C GLU A 183 0.77 1.55 7.50
N PRO A 184 0.31 1.28 6.26
CA PRO A 184 1.14 0.62 5.28
C PRO A 184 2.29 1.52 4.84
N ARG A 185 3.36 0.93 4.30
CA ARG A 185 4.45 1.66 3.66
C ARG A 185 3.90 2.63 2.59
N ASP A 186 4.60 3.75 2.40
CA ASP A 186 4.14 4.85 1.54
C ASP A 186 3.70 4.40 0.13
N ALA A 187 4.45 3.48 -0.48
CA ALA A 187 4.22 3.03 -1.85
C ALA A 187 3.04 2.06 -2.03
N VAL A 188 2.21 1.81 -1.01
CA VAL A 188 0.93 1.08 -1.14
C VAL A 188 -0.20 1.72 -0.30
N LYS A 189 -0.03 2.97 0.12
CA LYS A 189 -1.03 3.69 0.91
C LYS A 189 -2.32 3.88 0.11
N GLY A 190 -2.19 4.25 -1.15
CA GLY A 190 -3.30 4.44 -2.07
C GLY A 190 -3.94 3.11 -2.47
N ASP A 191 -3.14 2.07 -2.71
CA ASP A 191 -3.63 0.70 -2.94
C ASP A 191 -4.56 0.27 -1.81
N VAL A 192 -4.10 0.40 -0.56
CA VAL A 192 -4.88 0.02 0.63
C VAL A 192 -6.15 0.84 0.72
N ALA A 193 -6.08 2.15 0.51
CA ALA A 193 -7.26 3.01 0.51
C ALA A 193 -8.29 2.57 -0.54
N ARG A 194 -7.88 2.35 -1.79
CA ARG A 194 -8.77 1.92 -2.88
C ARG A 194 -9.33 0.51 -2.68
N MET A 195 -8.59 -0.40 -2.04
CA MET A 195 -9.12 -1.71 -1.65
C MET A 195 -10.20 -1.58 -0.55
N ILE A 196 -10.03 -0.67 0.41
CA ILE A 196 -11.04 -0.42 1.45
C ILE A 196 -12.29 0.25 0.88
N PHE A 197 -12.13 1.28 0.04
CA PHE A 197 -13.26 1.91 -0.65
C PHE A 197 -14.01 0.92 -1.54
N TYR A 198 -13.30 0.07 -2.29
CA TYR A 198 -13.91 -1.00 -3.07
C TYR A 198 -14.76 -1.93 -2.21
N MET A 199 -14.24 -2.37 -1.06
CA MET A 199 -14.99 -3.27 -0.19
C MET A 199 -16.26 -2.62 0.36
N ALA A 200 -16.20 -1.33 0.69
CA ALA A 200 -17.36 -0.57 1.18
C ALA A 200 -18.44 -0.33 0.10
N VAL A 201 -18.05 -0.31 -1.18
CA VAL A 201 -19.00 -0.19 -2.30
C VAL A 201 -19.47 -1.54 -2.79
N ARG A 202 -18.61 -2.56 -2.82
CA ARG A 202 -19.01 -3.90 -3.29
C ARG A 202 -19.97 -4.55 -2.31
N TYR A 203 -19.82 -4.35 -1.00
CA TYR A 203 -20.54 -5.12 0.01
C TYR A 203 -21.46 -4.23 0.86
N GLU A 204 -22.54 -3.71 0.26
CA GLU A 204 -23.53 -2.84 0.94
C GLU A 204 -24.67 -3.60 1.65
N GLY A 205 -24.49 -4.89 1.91
CA GLY A 205 -25.49 -5.70 2.63
C GLY A 205 -26.76 -6.08 1.85
N THR A 206 -26.88 -5.72 0.58
CA THR A 206 -28.09 -5.96 -0.23
C THR A 206 -28.13 -7.31 -0.94
N ASP A 207 -27.01 -8.04 -1.00
CA ASP A 207 -26.86 -9.32 -1.71
C ASP A 207 -26.49 -10.50 -0.78
N GLY A 208 -26.81 -10.39 0.52
CA GLY A 208 -26.63 -11.44 1.51
C GLY A 208 -25.25 -11.49 2.17
N TRP A 209 -24.41 -10.49 1.89
CA TRP A 209 -23.14 -10.23 2.60
C TRP A 209 -23.34 -9.21 3.73
N PRO A 210 -22.36 -9.03 4.62
CA PRO A 210 -22.38 -7.92 5.57
C PRO A 210 -22.36 -6.57 4.85
N ASP A 211 -22.98 -5.56 5.47
CA ASP A 211 -22.90 -4.16 5.06
C ASP A 211 -21.58 -3.55 5.58
N LEU A 212 -20.58 -3.50 4.70
CA LEU A 212 -19.24 -3.02 4.99
C LEU A 212 -19.15 -1.52 4.70
N GLU A 213 -18.68 -0.73 5.65
CA GLU A 213 -18.60 0.73 5.50
C GLU A 213 -17.29 1.33 6.01
N VAL A 214 -16.83 2.41 5.37
CA VAL A 214 -15.77 3.24 5.94
C VAL A 214 -16.38 4.19 6.96
N ASN A 215 -15.61 4.60 7.98
CA ASN A 215 -16.07 5.59 8.94
C ASN A 215 -14.96 6.55 9.36
N GLY A 216 -15.23 7.43 10.33
CA GLY A 216 -14.25 8.40 10.83
C GLY A 216 -13.40 7.90 12.02
N GLN A 217 -13.39 6.60 12.32
CA GLN A 217 -12.91 6.07 13.60
C GLN A 217 -11.98 4.85 13.45
N VAL A 218 -11.22 4.60 14.50
CA VAL A 218 -10.48 3.36 14.75
C VAL A 218 -11.06 2.64 15.96
N ASN A 219 -10.66 1.40 16.21
CA ASN A 219 -11.21 0.52 17.26
C ASN A 219 -12.67 0.14 17.02
N ASN A 220 -13.02 -0.16 15.77
CA ASN A 220 -14.38 -0.55 15.40
C ASN A 220 -14.82 -1.91 15.97
N GLY A 221 -13.90 -2.68 16.57
CA GLY A 221 -14.18 -3.98 17.18
C GLY A 221 -14.62 -5.00 16.14
N SER A 222 -15.81 -5.54 16.29
CA SER A 222 -16.41 -6.48 15.31
C SER A 222 -17.44 -5.83 14.40
N ASN A 223 -17.69 -4.51 14.55
CA ASN A 223 -18.59 -3.80 13.65
C ASN A 223 -18.03 -3.84 12.23
N PRO A 224 -18.88 -3.81 11.19
CA PRO A 224 -18.43 -3.88 9.80
C PRO A 224 -17.89 -2.53 9.30
N TYR A 225 -17.07 -1.88 10.12
CA TYR A 225 -16.40 -0.63 9.78
C TYR A 225 -14.90 -0.83 9.69
N MET A 226 -14.26 -0.23 8.70
CA MET A 226 -12.81 -0.36 8.52
C MET A 226 -12.17 0.96 8.11
N GLY A 227 -11.18 1.38 8.91
CA GLY A 227 -10.28 2.47 8.59
C GLY A 227 -10.90 3.87 8.70
N LYS A 228 -10.02 4.84 8.89
CA LYS A 228 -10.39 6.24 9.10
C LYS A 228 -10.47 6.97 7.77
N LEU A 229 -11.68 7.30 7.35
CA LEU A 229 -12.02 7.91 6.07
C LEU A 229 -11.11 9.08 5.68
N SER A 230 -10.87 10.02 6.60
CA SER A 230 -10.01 11.18 6.30
C SER A 230 -8.57 10.80 5.97
N VAL A 231 -8.05 9.73 6.57
CA VAL A 231 -6.70 9.23 6.32
C VAL A 231 -6.64 8.38 5.06
N LEU A 232 -7.65 7.55 4.83
CA LEU A 232 -7.77 6.79 3.58
C LEU A 232 -7.87 7.74 2.37
N LYS A 233 -8.63 8.83 2.47
CA LYS A 233 -8.70 9.86 1.42
C LYS A 233 -7.35 10.55 1.22
N ALA A 234 -6.64 10.90 2.29
CA ALA A 234 -5.30 11.48 2.18
C ALA A 234 -4.32 10.53 1.46
N TRP A 235 -4.26 9.27 1.89
CA TRP A 235 -3.43 8.23 1.28
C TRP A 235 -3.77 7.98 -0.19
N HIS A 236 -5.05 7.96 -0.53
CA HIS A 236 -5.51 7.84 -1.91
C HIS A 236 -4.98 8.97 -2.82
N GLN A 237 -4.95 10.21 -2.33
CA GLN A 237 -4.43 11.36 -3.07
C GLN A 237 -2.89 11.39 -3.15
N GLU A 238 -2.22 10.96 -2.08
CA GLU A 238 -0.76 10.93 -1.98
C GLU A 238 -0.13 9.82 -2.84
N ASP A 239 -0.85 8.71 -3.06
CA ASP A 239 -0.39 7.54 -3.80
C ASP A 239 -1.41 7.15 -4.90
N PRO A 240 -1.39 7.84 -6.07
CA PRO A 240 -2.29 7.55 -7.19
C PRO A 240 -2.06 6.15 -7.79
N PRO A 241 -3.05 5.57 -8.51
CA PRO A 241 -2.88 4.23 -9.07
C PRO A 241 -1.70 4.09 -10.02
N ASP A 242 -0.82 3.16 -9.69
CA ASP A 242 0.40 2.90 -10.46
C ASP A 242 0.20 1.78 -11.51
N ALA A 243 1.27 1.47 -12.25
CA ALA A 243 1.21 0.44 -13.28
C ALA A 243 1.01 -0.98 -12.71
N PHE A 244 1.49 -1.26 -11.50
CA PHE A 244 1.34 -2.56 -10.87
C PHE A 244 -0.12 -2.77 -10.43
N GLU A 245 -0.72 -1.76 -9.81
CA GLU A 245 -2.10 -1.77 -9.34
C GLU A 245 -3.10 -1.84 -10.51
N LYS A 246 -2.88 -1.06 -11.58
CA LYS A 246 -3.72 -1.12 -12.80
C LYS A 246 -3.64 -2.48 -13.47
N ARG A 247 -2.43 -3.02 -13.66
CA ARG A 247 -2.22 -4.37 -14.23
C ARG A 247 -2.89 -5.44 -13.37
N ARG A 248 -2.90 -5.26 -12.05
CA ARG A 248 -3.63 -6.15 -11.14
C ARG A 248 -5.14 -6.07 -11.38
N ASN A 249 -5.72 -4.87 -11.48
CA ASN A 249 -7.14 -4.69 -11.79
C ASN A 249 -7.54 -5.36 -13.11
N ASP A 250 -6.72 -5.17 -14.16
CA ASP A 250 -6.91 -5.80 -15.47
C ASP A 250 -6.90 -7.33 -15.38
N VAL A 251 -5.89 -7.91 -14.71
CA VAL A 251 -5.78 -9.37 -14.56
C VAL A 251 -6.96 -9.97 -13.79
N ILE A 252 -7.42 -9.29 -12.74
CA ILE A 252 -8.57 -9.76 -11.95
C ILE A 252 -9.83 -9.80 -12.83
N HIS A 253 -10.06 -8.72 -13.59
CA HIS A 253 -11.19 -8.66 -14.52
C HIS A 253 -11.05 -9.71 -15.64
N ASP A 254 -9.91 -9.80 -16.32
CA ASP A 254 -9.80 -10.61 -17.52
C ASP A 254 -9.78 -12.12 -17.23
N SER A 255 -9.24 -12.52 -16.08
CA SER A 255 -8.87 -13.92 -15.83
C SER A 255 -9.51 -14.57 -14.60
N PHE A 256 -10.09 -13.81 -13.66
CA PHE A 256 -10.47 -14.37 -12.36
C PHE A 256 -11.89 -14.04 -11.90
N GLN A 257 -12.19 -12.77 -11.62
CA GLN A 257 -13.46 -12.37 -11.00
C GLN A 257 -14.37 -11.58 -11.95
N HIS A 258 -13.86 -11.12 -13.09
CA HIS A 258 -14.66 -10.44 -14.12
C HIS A 258 -15.39 -9.18 -13.65
N ASN A 259 -14.92 -8.61 -12.54
CA ASN A 259 -15.30 -7.28 -12.08
C ASN A 259 -14.06 -6.42 -11.83
N ARG A 260 -14.26 -5.11 -11.77
CA ARG A 260 -13.21 -4.09 -11.64
C ARG A 260 -13.28 -3.41 -10.28
N ASN A 261 -12.15 -2.94 -9.77
CA ASN A 261 -12.14 -1.93 -8.71
C ASN A 261 -12.27 -0.53 -9.37
N PRO A 262 -13.42 0.15 -9.20
CA PRO A 262 -13.68 1.41 -9.88
C PRO A 262 -12.76 2.53 -9.41
N PHE A 263 -12.22 2.45 -8.20
CA PHE A 263 -11.35 3.49 -7.65
C PHE A 263 -9.92 3.41 -8.19
N ILE A 264 -9.55 2.32 -8.85
CA ILE A 264 -8.29 2.22 -9.62
C ILE A 264 -8.44 2.89 -10.98
N ASP A 265 -9.63 2.75 -11.59
CA ASP A 265 -9.92 3.24 -12.93
C ASP A 265 -10.34 4.71 -12.94
N HIS A 266 -11.13 5.09 -11.95
CA HIS A 266 -11.68 6.41 -11.70
C HIS A 266 -11.38 6.85 -10.25
N PRO A 267 -10.12 7.20 -9.92
CA PRO A 267 -9.74 7.67 -8.59
C PRO A 267 -10.58 8.84 -8.09
N GLU A 268 -11.00 9.73 -9.00
CA GLU A 268 -11.84 10.90 -8.71
C GLU A 268 -13.19 10.55 -8.08
N TRP A 269 -13.66 9.31 -8.21
CA TRP A 269 -14.93 8.90 -7.61
C TRP A 269 -14.86 8.73 -6.10
N VAL A 270 -13.66 8.61 -5.50
CA VAL A 270 -13.52 8.64 -4.05
C VAL A 270 -14.06 9.96 -3.48
N GLU A 271 -13.63 11.10 -4.03
CA GLU A 271 -14.12 12.43 -3.63
C GLU A 271 -15.55 12.73 -4.11
N SER A 272 -16.04 11.97 -5.10
CA SER A 272 -17.41 12.13 -5.60
C SER A 272 -18.43 11.42 -4.71
N ILE A 273 -18.01 10.43 -3.91
CA ILE A 273 -18.85 9.69 -2.96
C ILE A 273 -18.74 10.27 -1.54
N TRP A 274 -17.51 10.52 -1.06
CA TRP A 274 -17.20 10.92 0.32
C TRP A 274 -16.52 12.27 0.44
#